data_AF-A0AAV2RLD7-F1
#
_entry.id   AF-A0AAV2RLD7-F1
#
_cell.length_a   1.000
_cell.length_b   1.000
_cell.length_c   1.000
_cell.angle_alpha   90.00
_cell.angle_beta   90.00
_cell.angle_gamma   90.00
#
_symmetry.space_group_name_H-M   'P 1'
#
loop_
_entity.id
_entity.type
_entity.pdbx_description
1 polymer ?
#
loop_
_entity_poly.entity_id
_entity_poly.type
_entity_poly.pdbx_seq_one_letter_code
_entity_poly.pdbx_strand_id
1 'polypeptide(L)'
;MSDFKNLITLKPTTSIHLQRETALIELDSKFQMLNELDTNKPSIRIFSRIEGEVNEALHTLEKTNSAFISSLVKANPEIKLEDSFKEDQKYIRNEQFKCINAIEAYTELLTVKGINYPSDSKSGLDPSDLADILKQTTQLTNKLITKQDENIDKILKNNTSGAPKPSQPYFTSRQIDADFAAFKDFWSRFEHFTKKVVSPSDKLEWLKS
;
A
#
# COMPACT_ATOMS: atom_id res chain seq x y z
N MET A 1 -3.96 0.25 -21.06
CA MET A 1 -2.92 0.45 -20.04
C MET A 1 -2.15 -0.85 -19.89
N SER A 2 -0.83 -0.79 -19.74
CA SER A 2 -0.01 -2.00 -19.58
C SER A 2 -0.08 -2.46 -18.13
N ASP A 3 -0.51 -3.71 -17.92
CA ASP A 3 -0.52 -4.33 -16.59
C ASP A 3 0.90 -4.58 -16.06
N PHE A 4 1.03 -4.84 -14.75
CA PHE A 4 2.29 -5.16 -14.09
C PHE A 4 3.10 -6.25 -14.78
N LYS A 5 2.46 -7.33 -15.23
CA LYS A 5 3.14 -8.47 -15.87
C LYS A 5 3.77 -8.07 -17.20
N ASN A 6 3.06 -7.28 -18.00
CA ASN A 6 3.56 -6.76 -19.26
C ASN A 6 4.70 -5.77 -19.04
N LEU A 7 4.58 -4.88 -18.05
CA LEU A 7 5.63 -3.90 -17.73
C LEU A 7 6.95 -4.56 -17.33
N ILE A 8 6.92 -5.69 -16.63
CA ILE A 8 8.12 -6.44 -16.25
C ILE A 8 8.89 -6.94 -17.48
N THR A 9 8.19 -7.29 -18.57
CA THR A 9 8.80 -7.83 -19.80
C THR A 9 9.38 -6.75 -20.73
N LEU A 10 9.16 -5.47 -20.42
CA LEU A 10 9.67 -4.35 -21.22
C LEU A 10 11.08 -3.96 -20.79
N LYS A 11 11.95 -3.69 -21.75
CA LYS A 11 13.24 -3.02 -21.48
C LYS A 11 12.99 -1.55 -21.14
N PRO A 12 13.64 -0.97 -20.11
CA PRO A 12 14.74 -1.53 -19.30
C PRO A 12 14.28 -2.32 -18.04
N THR A 13 12.98 -2.31 -17.72
CA THR A 13 12.41 -2.88 -16.50
C THR A 13 12.76 -4.35 -16.30
N THR A 14 12.81 -5.16 -17.36
CA THR A 14 13.22 -6.57 -17.28
C THR A 14 14.62 -6.76 -16.71
N SER A 15 15.58 -5.92 -17.10
CA SER A 15 16.95 -6.03 -16.60
C SER A 15 17.03 -5.72 -15.11
N ILE A 16 16.25 -4.73 -14.65
CA ILE A 16 16.20 -4.34 -13.23
C ILE A 16 15.46 -5.40 -12.42
N HIS A 17 14.40 -5.99 -12.98
CA HIS A 17 13.71 -7.12 -12.38
C HIS A 17 14.65 -8.31 -12.17
N LEU A 18 15.42 -8.70 -13.20
CA LEU A 18 16.39 -9.79 -13.08
C LEU A 18 17.45 -9.51 -11.99
N GLN A 19 17.95 -8.27 -11.89
CA GLN A 19 18.87 -7.90 -10.80
C GLN A 19 18.24 -8.05 -9.42
N ARG A 20 16.95 -7.69 -9.28
CA ARG A 20 16.19 -7.88 -8.04
C ARG A 20 16.00 -9.36 -7.70
N GLU A 21 15.69 -10.20 -8.69
CA GLU A 21 15.57 -11.65 -8.49
C GLU A 21 16.91 -12.27 -8.08
N THR A 22 18.02 -11.85 -8.68
CA THR A 22 19.36 -12.27 -8.23
C THR A 22 19.63 -11.88 -6.79
N ALA A 23 19.27 -10.65 -6.39
CA ALA A 23 19.43 -10.18 -5.00
C ALA A 23 18.55 -10.98 -4.02
N LEU A 24 17.34 -11.41 -4.42
CA LEU A 24 16.50 -12.29 -3.62
C LEU A 24 17.13 -13.68 -3.41
N ILE A 25 17.68 -14.28 -4.47
CA ILE A 25 18.37 -15.58 -4.38
C ILE A 25 19.59 -15.48 -3.47
N GLU A 26 20.34 -14.39 -3.57
CA GLU A 26 21.48 -14.15 -2.69
C GLU A 26 21.05 -13.98 -1.23
N LEU A 27 19.99 -13.21 -0.97
CA LEU A 27 19.44 -13.04 0.37
C LEU A 27 18.97 -14.38 0.98
N ASP A 28 18.25 -15.19 0.21
CA ASP A 28 17.81 -16.53 0.66
C ASP A 28 19.01 -17.42 0.98
N SER A 29 20.04 -17.41 0.13
CA SER A 29 21.29 -18.14 0.41
C SER A 29 21.94 -17.71 1.74
N LYS A 30 21.97 -16.39 2.03
CA LYS A 30 22.52 -15.89 3.30
C LYS A 30 21.63 -16.23 4.49
N PHE A 31 20.32 -16.20 4.30
CA PHE A 31 19.35 -16.64 5.31
C PHE A 31 19.51 -18.12 5.66
N GLN A 32 19.75 -19.00 4.68
CA GLN A 32 20.02 -20.42 4.98
C GLN A 32 21.29 -20.59 5.81
N MET A 33 22.36 -19.86 5.50
CA MET A 33 23.59 -19.88 6.31
C MET A 33 23.34 -19.46 7.76
N LEU A 34 22.44 -18.50 7.97
CA LEU A 34 22.04 -18.04 9.31
C LEU A 34 21.24 -19.12 10.07
N ASN A 35 20.32 -19.82 9.40
CA ASN A 35 19.54 -20.91 9.99
C ASN A 35 20.38 -22.16 10.32
N GLU A 36 21.48 -22.37 9.59
CA GLU A 36 22.40 -23.49 9.79
C GLU A 36 23.39 -23.26 10.95
N LEU A 37 23.35 -22.08 11.59
CA LEU A 37 24.19 -21.81 12.74
C LEU A 37 23.88 -22.76 13.91
N ASP A 38 24.95 -23.28 14.52
CA ASP A 38 24.84 -24.13 15.71
C ASP A 38 24.23 -23.35 16.88
N THR A 39 23.09 -23.83 17.36
CA THR A 39 22.37 -23.26 18.50
C THR A 39 22.78 -23.86 19.86
N ASN A 40 23.43 -25.02 19.84
CA ASN A 40 23.94 -25.70 21.03
C ASN A 40 25.27 -25.09 21.47
N LYS A 41 26.14 -24.79 20.50
CA LYS A 41 27.44 -24.14 20.70
C LYS A 41 27.55 -22.86 19.86
N PRO A 42 26.80 -21.80 20.24
CA PRO A 42 26.75 -20.59 19.43
C PRO A 42 28.10 -19.85 19.43
N SER A 43 28.38 -19.19 18.31
CA SER A 43 29.68 -18.57 18.04
C SER A 43 29.50 -17.14 17.54
N ILE A 44 29.89 -16.15 18.35
CA ILE A 44 29.86 -14.72 17.99
C ILE A 44 30.57 -14.50 16.66
N ARG A 45 31.78 -15.06 16.51
CA ARG A 45 32.62 -14.78 15.34
C ARG A 45 31.96 -15.25 14.03
N ILE A 46 31.32 -16.41 14.06
CA ILE A 46 30.63 -16.95 12.88
C ILE A 46 29.36 -16.16 12.63
N PHE A 47 28.59 -15.89 13.69
CA PHE A 47 27.37 -15.08 13.62
C PHE A 47 27.64 -13.68 13.06
N SER A 48 28.57 -12.89 13.62
CA SER A 48 28.89 -11.54 13.11
C SER A 48 29.27 -11.51 11.64
N ARG A 49 30.00 -12.53 11.16
CA ARG A 49 30.34 -12.63 9.74
C ARG A 49 29.08 -12.85 8.90
N ILE A 50 28.26 -13.82 9.27
CA ILE A 50 27.03 -14.14 8.53
C ILE A 50 26.03 -12.99 8.61
N GLU A 51 25.86 -12.35 9.77
CA GLU A 51 25.05 -11.16 9.94
C GLU A 51 25.50 -10.04 8.99
N GLY A 52 26.81 -9.78 8.90
CA GLY A 52 27.37 -8.84 7.92
C GLY A 52 26.99 -9.18 6.48
N GLU A 53 27.13 -10.45 6.09
CA GLU A 53 26.75 -10.92 4.75
C GLU A 53 25.24 -10.79 4.48
N VAL A 54 24.38 -11.10 5.47
CA VAL A 54 22.92 -10.92 5.38
C VAL A 54 22.57 -9.44 5.24
N ASN A 55 23.21 -8.56 6.02
CA ASN A 55 22.97 -7.11 5.95
C ASN A 55 23.39 -6.52 4.60
N GLU A 56 24.50 -6.97 4.03
CA GLU A 56 24.93 -6.58 2.68
C GLU A 56 23.92 -7.04 1.60
N ALA A 57 23.41 -8.27 1.71
CA ALA A 57 22.39 -8.80 0.82
C ALA A 57 21.05 -8.04 0.95
N LEU A 58 20.62 -7.72 2.18
CA LEU A 58 19.43 -6.90 2.45
C LEU A 58 19.54 -5.53 1.80
N HIS A 59 20.66 -4.83 1.99
CA HIS A 59 20.89 -3.52 1.39
C HIS A 59 20.91 -3.58 -0.15
N THR A 60 21.46 -4.66 -0.72
CA THR A 60 21.45 -4.88 -2.17
C THR A 60 20.02 -5.10 -2.70
N LEU A 61 19.20 -5.88 -1.99
CA LEU A 61 17.79 -6.08 -2.33
C LEU A 61 16.99 -4.78 -2.24
N GLU A 62 17.20 -3.97 -1.19
CA GLU A 62 16.54 -2.66 -1.04
C GLU A 62 16.85 -1.73 -2.20
N LYS A 63 18.14 -1.63 -2.56
CA LYS A 63 18.60 -0.78 -3.66
C LYS A 63 17.99 -1.22 -5.00
N THR A 64 18.03 -2.52 -5.30
CA THR A 64 17.52 -3.07 -6.56
C THR A 64 15.98 -2.99 -6.63
N ASN A 65 15.27 -3.25 -5.53
CA ASN A 65 13.82 -3.11 -5.48
C ASN A 65 13.38 -1.64 -5.62
N SER A 66 14.09 -0.69 -4.99
CA SER A 66 13.82 0.75 -5.17
C SER A 66 14.01 1.19 -6.63
N ALA A 67 15.07 0.72 -7.29
CA ALA A 67 15.29 0.95 -8.71
C ALA A 67 14.17 0.35 -9.57
N PHE A 68 13.70 -0.86 -9.24
CA PHE A 68 12.62 -1.55 -9.93
C PHE A 68 11.30 -0.78 -9.81
N ILE A 69 10.89 -0.41 -8.60
CA ILE A 69 9.69 0.40 -8.35
C ILE A 69 9.78 1.73 -9.12
N SER A 70 10.93 2.39 -9.07
CA SER A 70 11.15 3.65 -9.78
C SER A 70 10.99 3.50 -11.30
N SER A 71 11.48 2.38 -11.87
CA SER A 71 11.29 2.08 -13.29
C SER A 71 9.83 1.85 -13.64
N LEU A 72 9.08 1.11 -12.80
CA LEU A 72 7.67 0.83 -13.03
C LEU A 72 6.81 2.07 -12.93
N VAL A 73 7.00 2.88 -11.89
CA VAL A 73 6.24 4.11 -11.66
C VAL A 73 6.49 5.13 -12.77
N LYS A 74 7.70 5.18 -13.34
CA LYS A 74 7.99 6.01 -14.52
C LYS A 74 7.23 5.55 -15.76
N ALA A 75 7.05 4.25 -15.94
CA ALA A 75 6.32 3.69 -17.09
C ALA A 75 4.80 3.76 -16.91
N ASN A 76 4.31 3.55 -15.69
CA ASN A 76 2.91 3.62 -15.31
C ASN A 76 2.78 4.14 -13.86
N PRO A 77 2.43 5.42 -13.63
CA PRO A 77 2.29 5.98 -12.28
C PRO A 77 1.21 5.30 -11.43
N GLU A 78 0.18 4.73 -12.07
CA GLU A 78 -0.94 4.06 -11.39
C GLU A 78 -0.61 2.62 -10.97
N ILE A 79 0.56 2.10 -11.32
CA ILE A 79 1.01 0.73 -11.00
C ILE A 79 0.93 0.40 -9.50
N LYS A 80 1.07 1.43 -8.64
CA LYS A 80 0.99 1.29 -7.18
C LYS A 80 -0.41 0.89 -6.70
N LEU A 81 -1.44 1.11 -7.52
CA LEU A 81 -2.82 0.76 -7.22
C LEU A 81 -3.13 -0.68 -7.62
N GLU A 82 -2.32 -1.29 -8.50
CA GLU A 82 -2.51 -2.67 -8.95
C GLU A 82 -2.22 -3.66 -7.81
N ASP A 83 -3.14 -4.61 -7.60
CA ASP A 83 -3.01 -5.58 -6.51
C ASP A 83 -1.83 -6.52 -6.70
N SER A 84 -1.52 -6.92 -7.94
CA SER A 84 -0.34 -7.75 -8.24
C SER A 84 0.97 -7.05 -7.87
N PHE A 85 1.06 -5.73 -8.04
CA PHE A 85 2.22 -4.97 -7.59
C PHE A 85 2.28 -4.93 -6.05
N LYS A 86 1.14 -4.72 -5.36
CA LYS A 86 1.11 -4.73 -3.89
C LYS A 86 1.50 -6.09 -3.31
N GLU A 87 1.06 -7.18 -3.93
CA GLU A 87 1.41 -8.55 -3.56
C GLU A 87 2.92 -8.80 -3.72
N ASP A 88 3.50 -8.41 -4.86
CA ASP A 88 4.95 -8.47 -5.10
C ASP A 88 5.72 -7.68 -4.02
N GLN A 89 5.31 -6.44 -3.73
CA GLN A 89 5.97 -5.63 -2.70
C GLN A 89 5.75 -6.13 -1.27
N LYS A 90 4.66 -6.87 -1.02
CA LYS A 90 4.43 -7.57 0.25
C LYS A 90 5.38 -8.77 0.37
N TYR A 91 5.57 -9.52 -0.71
CA TYR A 91 6.53 -10.63 -0.75
C TYR A 91 7.95 -10.15 -0.42
N ILE A 92 8.44 -9.10 -1.09
CA ILE A 92 9.78 -8.54 -0.80
C ILE A 92 9.95 -8.18 0.68
N ARG A 93 8.97 -7.47 1.27
CA ARG A 93 9.02 -7.10 2.70
C ARG A 93 9.03 -8.32 3.60
N ASN A 94 8.26 -9.36 3.28
CA ASN A 94 8.24 -10.59 4.06
C ASN A 94 9.63 -11.27 4.06
N GLU A 95 10.32 -11.33 2.91
CA GLU A 95 11.67 -11.91 2.86
C GLU A 95 12.69 -11.09 3.68
N GLN A 96 12.58 -9.76 3.66
CA GLN A 96 13.41 -8.90 4.52
C GLN A 96 13.15 -9.17 6.01
N PHE A 97 11.89 -9.22 6.42
CA PHE A 97 11.52 -9.48 7.82
C PHE A 97 11.96 -10.86 8.31
N LYS A 98 11.91 -11.89 7.45
CA LYS A 98 12.42 -13.22 7.80
C LYS A 98 13.88 -13.17 8.22
N CYS A 99 14.71 -12.44 7.48
CA CYS A 99 16.14 -12.32 7.77
C CYS A 99 16.40 -11.52 9.04
N ILE A 100 15.72 -10.38 9.21
CA ILE A 100 15.82 -9.54 10.42
C ILE A 100 15.44 -10.35 11.66
N ASN A 101 14.30 -11.03 11.62
CA ASN A 101 13.82 -11.83 12.75
C ASN A 101 14.80 -12.97 13.10
N ALA A 102 15.46 -13.57 12.10
CA ALA A 102 16.46 -14.62 12.35
C ALA A 102 17.74 -14.05 12.99
N ILE A 103 18.17 -12.85 12.61
CA ILE A 103 19.28 -12.14 13.26
C ILE A 103 18.93 -11.85 14.72
N GLU A 104 17.74 -11.30 14.97
CA GLU A 104 17.24 -11.00 16.31
C GLU A 104 17.16 -12.27 17.17
N ALA A 105 16.60 -13.36 16.63
CA ALA A 105 16.49 -14.63 17.33
C ALA A 105 17.86 -15.22 17.71
N TYR A 106 18.86 -15.14 16.83
CA TYR A 106 20.20 -15.62 17.15
C TYR A 106 20.92 -14.70 18.15
N THR A 107 20.68 -13.39 18.09
CA THR A 107 21.19 -12.41 19.06
C THR A 107 20.62 -12.67 20.46
N GLU A 108 19.33 -12.97 20.55
CA GLU A 108 18.67 -13.36 21.80
C GLU A 108 19.26 -14.67 22.33
N LEU A 109 19.48 -15.67 21.46
CA LEU A 109 20.14 -16.92 21.83
C LEU A 109 21.53 -16.70 22.43
N LEU A 110 22.35 -15.84 21.82
CA LEU A 110 23.67 -15.47 22.35
C LEU A 110 23.55 -14.89 23.76
N THR A 111 22.59 -14.00 23.96
CA THR A 111 22.33 -13.34 25.25
C THR A 111 21.89 -14.36 26.31
N VAL A 112 20.97 -15.27 25.99
CA VAL A 112 20.51 -16.35 26.88
C VAL A 112 21.67 -17.27 27.30
N LYS A 113 22.64 -17.49 26.40
CA LYS A 113 23.84 -18.29 26.67
C LYS A 113 24.94 -17.52 27.42
N GLY A 114 24.68 -16.27 27.82
CA GLY A 114 25.64 -15.41 28.53
C GLY A 114 26.78 -14.90 27.64
N ILE A 115 26.60 -14.96 26.33
CA ILE A 115 27.59 -14.54 25.34
C ILE A 115 27.30 -13.08 24.99
N ASN A 116 28.17 -12.18 25.43
CA ASN A 116 28.00 -10.74 25.19
C ASN A 116 28.28 -10.41 23.72
N TYR A 117 27.24 -10.34 22.92
CA TYR A 117 27.29 -9.81 21.57
C TYR A 117 27.31 -8.28 21.67
N PRO A 118 28.25 -7.57 21.03
CA PRO A 118 28.11 -6.13 20.92
C PRO A 118 26.80 -5.88 20.17
N SER A 119 25.77 -5.45 20.90
CA SER A 119 24.66 -4.76 20.27
C SER A 119 25.33 -3.60 19.56
N ASP A 120 25.41 -3.64 18.24
CA ASP A 120 25.85 -2.50 17.45
C ASP A 120 24.81 -1.40 17.73
N SER A 121 25.03 -0.64 18.81
CA SER A 121 24.58 0.71 18.95
C SER A 121 25.38 1.56 17.96
N LYS A 122 25.29 1.22 16.67
CA LYS A 122 25.22 2.21 15.61
C LYS A 122 23.78 2.74 15.55
N SER A 123 23.21 3.03 16.71
CA SER A 123 22.27 4.11 16.90
C SER A 123 23.05 5.43 16.71
N GLY A 124 23.37 5.74 15.46
CA GLY A 124 23.33 7.13 15.00
C GLY A 124 21.88 7.63 14.88
N LEU A 125 20.91 6.83 15.33
CA LEU A 125 19.54 7.20 15.64
C LEU A 125 19.42 7.16 17.16
N ASP A 126 19.57 8.31 17.80
CA ASP A 126 19.24 8.54 19.20
C ASP A 126 17.93 7.79 19.55
N PRO A 127 17.74 7.15 20.72
CA PRO A 127 16.44 6.60 21.11
C PRO A 127 15.32 7.66 21.07
N SER A 128 15.69 8.95 21.15
CA SER A 128 14.79 10.06 20.80
C SER A 128 14.36 9.99 19.34
N ASP A 129 15.26 9.73 18.40
CA ASP A 129 15.01 9.69 16.96
C ASP A 129 14.06 8.55 16.53
N LEU A 130 14.16 7.36 17.13
CA LEU A 130 13.19 6.28 16.83
C LEU A 130 11.83 6.53 17.49
N ALA A 131 11.82 7.11 18.70
CA ALA A 131 10.59 7.57 19.36
C ALA A 131 9.98 8.78 18.63
N ASP A 132 10.80 9.62 18.01
CA ASP A 132 10.40 10.79 17.23
C ASP A 132 9.96 10.37 15.83
N ILE A 133 10.54 9.32 15.24
CA ILE A 133 10.04 8.66 14.03
C ILE A 133 8.72 7.96 14.34
N LEU A 134 8.58 7.26 15.48
CA LEU A 134 7.31 6.68 15.89
C LEU A 134 6.26 7.75 16.18
N LYS A 135 6.63 8.86 16.83
CA LYS A 135 5.73 10.01 17.04
C LYS A 135 5.40 10.70 15.73
N GLN A 136 6.34 10.88 14.81
CA GLN A 136 6.09 11.50 13.51
C GLN A 136 5.23 10.59 12.64
N THR A 137 5.48 9.28 12.62
CA THR A 137 4.61 8.32 11.91
C THR A 137 3.24 8.25 12.57
N THR A 138 3.14 8.25 13.90
CA THR A 138 1.84 8.30 14.59
C THR A 138 1.12 9.62 14.35
N GLN A 139 1.83 10.75 14.33
CA GLN A 139 1.27 12.07 14.00
C GLN A 139 0.88 12.20 12.53
N LEU A 140 1.64 11.60 11.60
CA LEU A 140 1.33 11.55 10.18
C LEU A 140 0.14 10.64 9.92
N THR A 141 0.09 9.48 10.56
CA THR A 141 -1.05 8.55 10.53
C THR A 141 -2.28 9.22 11.13
N ASN A 142 -2.16 9.87 12.29
CA ASN A 142 -3.27 10.62 12.89
C ASN A 142 -3.67 11.83 12.02
N LYS A 143 -2.73 12.54 11.38
CA LYS A 143 -3.05 13.61 10.42
C LYS A 143 -3.70 13.07 9.14
N LEU A 144 -3.35 11.87 8.70
CA LEU A 144 -3.95 11.20 7.54
C LEU A 144 -5.35 10.70 7.88
N ILE A 145 -5.54 10.15 9.07
CA ILE A 145 -6.85 9.75 9.61
C ILE A 145 -7.72 10.99 9.80
N THR A 146 -7.25 12.05 10.46
CA THR A 146 -8.04 13.28 10.62
C THR A 146 -8.29 13.98 9.29
N LYS A 147 -7.36 13.95 8.33
CA LYS A 147 -7.62 14.46 6.98
C LYS A 147 -8.59 13.58 6.20
N GLN A 148 -8.57 12.26 6.39
CA GLN A 148 -9.57 11.36 5.84
C GLN A 148 -10.94 11.61 6.48
N ASP A 149 -11.01 11.78 7.79
CA ASP A 149 -12.24 12.11 8.52
C ASP A 149 -12.76 13.49 8.12
N GLU A 150 -11.90 14.50 7.93
CA GLU A 150 -12.30 15.81 7.38
C GLU A 150 -12.76 15.71 5.91
N ASN A 151 -12.18 14.81 5.11
CA ASN A 151 -12.61 14.59 3.73
C ASN A 151 -13.91 13.79 3.68
N ILE A 152 -14.09 12.81 4.56
CA ILE A 152 -15.31 12.02 4.75
C ILE A 152 -16.41 12.92 5.30
N ASP A 153 -16.13 13.80 6.27
CA ASP A 153 -17.04 14.82 6.76
C ASP A 153 -17.37 15.87 5.70
N LYS A 154 -16.43 16.26 4.84
CA LYS A 154 -16.72 17.10 3.66
C LYS A 154 -17.59 16.37 2.66
N ILE A 155 -17.38 15.08 2.42
CA ILE A 155 -18.21 14.27 1.53
C ILE A 155 -19.61 14.06 2.12
N LEU A 156 -19.71 13.82 3.44
CA LEU A 156 -20.98 13.66 4.16
C LEU A 156 -21.74 15.00 4.28
N LYS A 157 -21.06 16.11 4.57
CA LYS A 157 -21.64 17.46 4.59
C LYS A 157 -21.99 17.98 3.20
N ASN A 158 -21.24 17.61 2.16
CA ASN A 158 -21.58 17.94 0.77
C ASN A 158 -22.69 17.04 0.20
N ASN A 159 -22.97 15.89 0.83
CA ASN A 159 -24.11 15.03 0.48
C ASN A 159 -25.39 15.41 1.25
N THR A 160 -25.31 16.32 2.23
CA THR A 160 -26.49 16.98 2.80
C THR A 160 -26.74 18.32 2.12
N SER A 161 -27.69 18.29 1.17
CA SER A 161 -28.52 19.40 0.69
C SER A 161 -27.82 20.64 0.13
N GLY A 162 -27.77 20.70 -1.20
CA GLY A 162 -27.51 21.93 -1.96
C GLY A 162 -27.92 21.85 -3.43
N ALA A 163 -28.11 20.64 -3.98
CA ALA A 163 -28.81 20.50 -5.24
C ALA A 163 -30.32 20.72 -5.00
N PRO A 164 -30.99 21.62 -5.75
CA PRO A 164 -32.43 21.76 -5.66
C PRO A 164 -33.05 20.41 -5.96
N LYS A 165 -33.81 19.86 -4.99
CA LYS A 165 -34.63 18.67 -5.24
C LYS A 165 -35.51 19.00 -6.45
N PRO A 166 -35.43 18.24 -7.56
CA PRO A 166 -36.33 18.47 -8.68
C PRO A 166 -37.75 18.31 -8.14
N SER A 167 -38.51 19.39 -8.15
CA SER A 167 -39.93 19.35 -7.79
C SER A 167 -40.62 18.37 -8.74
N GLN A 168 -41.38 17.42 -8.21
CA GLN A 168 -42.20 16.57 -9.06
C GLN A 168 -43.10 17.46 -9.93
N PRO A 169 -43.12 17.24 -11.25
CA PRO A 169 -44.03 17.95 -12.13
C PRO A 169 -45.47 17.62 -11.71
N TYR A 170 -46.24 18.66 -11.40
CA TYR A 170 -47.66 18.52 -11.14
C TYR A 170 -48.39 18.39 -12.47
N PHE A 171 -48.72 17.15 -12.85
CA PHE A 171 -49.50 16.89 -14.06
C PHE A 171 -50.99 17.13 -13.78
N THR A 172 -51.50 18.29 -14.16
CA THR A 172 -52.95 18.41 -14.35
C THR A 172 -53.30 17.72 -15.65
N SER A 173 -54.19 16.72 -15.63
CA SER A 173 -54.63 16.00 -16.83
C SER A 173 -55.46 16.91 -17.76
N ARG A 174 -54.81 17.84 -18.45
CA ARG A 174 -55.44 18.66 -19.48
C ARG A 174 -55.27 18.06 -20.88
N GLN A 175 -54.48 16.98 -21.02
CA GLN A 175 -54.31 16.23 -22.27
C GLN A 175 -53.89 17.15 -23.43
N ILE A 176 -52.84 17.94 -23.23
CA ILE A 176 -52.27 18.84 -24.25
C ILE A 176 -50.78 18.52 -24.46
N ASP A 177 -50.23 18.82 -25.64
CA ASP A 177 -48.82 18.56 -26.01
C ASP A 177 -47.79 19.14 -25.01
N ALA A 178 -48.18 20.16 -24.24
CA ALA A 178 -47.39 20.72 -23.16
C ALA A 178 -47.08 19.69 -22.04
N ASP A 179 -47.97 18.73 -21.80
CA ASP A 179 -47.79 17.67 -20.80
C ASP A 179 -46.69 16.69 -21.23
N PHE A 180 -46.59 16.40 -22.54
CA PHE A 180 -45.56 15.53 -23.08
C PHE A 180 -44.17 16.19 -23.03
N ALA A 181 -44.10 17.48 -23.34
CA ALA A 181 -42.86 18.24 -23.22
C ALA A 181 -42.39 18.34 -21.77
N ALA A 182 -43.31 18.56 -20.82
CA ALA A 182 -43.02 18.59 -19.40
C ALA A 182 -42.54 17.22 -18.86
N PHE A 183 -43.17 16.12 -19.30
CA PHE A 183 -42.73 14.78 -18.95
C PHE A 183 -41.34 14.47 -19.51
N LYS A 184 -41.07 14.85 -20.77
CA LYS A 184 -39.78 14.63 -21.40
C LYS A 184 -38.65 15.41 -20.72
N ASP A 185 -38.90 16.66 -20.32
CA ASP A 185 -37.93 17.48 -19.56
C ASP A 185 -37.67 16.87 -18.17
N PHE A 186 -38.74 16.44 -17.48
CA PHE A 186 -38.61 15.73 -16.21
C PHE A 186 -37.79 14.44 -16.34
N TRP A 187 -38.10 13.60 -17.33
CA TRP A 187 -37.41 12.32 -17.53
C TRP A 187 -35.92 12.52 -17.83
N SER A 188 -35.59 13.51 -18.67
CA SER A 188 -34.19 13.84 -18.96
C SER A 188 -33.42 14.30 -17.72
N ARG A 189 -34.06 15.08 -16.84
CA ARG A 189 -33.45 15.52 -15.58
C ARG A 189 -33.31 14.35 -14.60
N PHE A 190 -34.35 13.51 -14.48
CA PHE A 190 -34.34 12.34 -13.62
C PHE A 190 -33.24 11.35 -14.01
N GLU A 191 -33.05 11.06 -15.30
CA GLU A 191 -31.95 10.23 -15.79
C GLU A 191 -30.58 10.86 -15.48
N HIS A 192 -30.44 12.18 -15.66
CA HIS A 192 -29.20 12.87 -15.35
C HIS A 192 -28.82 12.74 -13.86
N PHE A 193 -29.78 12.95 -12.96
CA PHE A 193 -29.54 12.90 -11.51
C PHE A 193 -29.37 11.48 -10.97
N THR A 194 -30.03 10.49 -11.57
CA THR A 194 -29.95 9.09 -11.13
C THR A 194 -28.86 8.28 -11.84
N LYS A 195 -28.11 8.88 -12.77
CA LYS A 195 -27.06 8.23 -13.58
C LYS A 195 -25.99 7.50 -12.76
N LYS A 196 -25.67 8.00 -11.56
CA LYS A 196 -24.63 7.45 -10.67
C LYS A 196 -25.20 6.59 -9.53
N VAL A 197 -26.52 6.42 -9.46
CA VAL A 197 -27.18 5.62 -8.42
C VAL A 197 -27.09 4.15 -8.82
N VAL A 198 -26.41 3.36 -7.97
CA VAL A 198 -26.09 1.95 -8.24
C VAL A 198 -27.27 1.03 -7.94
N SER A 199 -28.06 1.31 -6.91
CA SER A 199 -29.22 0.49 -6.54
C SER A 199 -30.52 0.99 -7.19
N PRO A 200 -31.32 0.11 -7.84
CA PRO A 200 -32.64 0.46 -8.35
C PRO A 200 -33.65 0.92 -7.27
N SER A 201 -33.52 0.43 -6.02
CA SER A 201 -34.37 0.83 -4.90
C SER A 201 -34.25 2.32 -4.58
N ASP A 202 -33.03 2.84 -4.66
CA ASP A 202 -32.73 4.21 -4.28
C ASP A 202 -33.23 5.17 -5.37
N LYS A 203 -33.24 4.73 -6.63
CA LYS A 203 -33.87 5.48 -7.74
C LYS A 203 -35.38 5.63 -7.53
N LEU A 204 -36.04 4.64 -6.92
CA LEU A 204 -37.48 4.70 -6.64
C LEU A 204 -37.81 5.65 -5.49
N GLU A 205 -36.91 5.88 -4.53
CA GLU A 205 -37.14 6.86 -3.47
C GLU A 205 -37.25 8.30 -4.01
N TRP A 206 -36.51 8.62 -5.08
CA TRP A 206 -36.60 9.92 -5.75
C TRP A 206 -37.96 10.17 -6.42
N LEU A 207 -38.75 9.13 -6.65
CA LEU A 207 -40.10 9.22 -7.23
C LEU A 207 -41.23 9.22 -6.18
N LYS A 208 -40.89 9.10 -4.88
CA LYS A 208 -41.89 9.01 -3.79
C LYS A 208 -42.15 10.33 -3.06
N SER A 209 -41.43 11.40 -3.37
CA SER A 209 -41.59 12.75 -2.78
C SER A 209 -42.41 13.65 -3.69
#